data_AF-A0A1F9X6T0-F1
#
_entry.id   AF-A0A1F9X6T0-F1
#
_cell.length_a   1.000
_cell.length_b   1.000
_cell.length_c   1.000
_cell.angle_alpha   90.00
_cell.angle_beta   90.00
_cell.angle_gamma   90.00
#
_symmetry.space_group_name_H-M   'P 1'
#
loop_
_entity.id
_entity.type
_entity.pdbx_description
1 polymer ?
#
loop_
_entity_poly.entity_id
_entity_poly.type
_entity_poly.pdbx_seq_one_letter_code
_entity_poly.pdbx_strand_id
1 'polypeptide(L)'
;MIQIQIILVFMIIAAAIAIGTADLLGSVVAIGAVGLGLSIVFLLLQSPDLAILQLVVEILSLVIIIRAVGIKDKVNVRERRFIATTISIILMGIFLTFANIALLEIPGFGTPIMKIGSEYLKNGFVQTGVPNIVSAIILDYRAFDMLAQVSIAFASIIAVLMIIRKKVYKEKQ
;
A
#
# COMPACT_ATOMS: atom_id res chain seq x y z
N MET A 1 -14.50 17.49 4.81
CA MET A 1 -14.35 17.15 3.38
C MET A 1 -13.28 17.96 2.67
N ILE A 2 -13.27 19.30 2.78
CA ILE A 2 -12.27 20.12 2.08
C ILE A 2 -10.82 19.79 2.46
N GLN A 3 -10.58 19.44 3.73
CA GLN A 3 -9.28 18.95 4.21
C GLN A 3 -8.80 17.72 3.43
N ILE A 4 -9.68 16.74 3.20
CA ILE A 4 -9.36 15.54 2.43
C ILE A 4 -9.04 15.91 0.98
N GLN A 5 -9.82 16.80 0.36
CA GLN A 5 -9.55 17.26 -1.01
C GLN A 5 -8.19 17.97 -1.12
N ILE A 6 -7.84 18.82 -0.16
CA ILE A 6 -6.53 19.50 -0.12
C ILE A 6 -5.40 18.47 -0.03
N ILE A 7 -5.55 17.46 0.84
CA ILE A 7 -4.53 16.40 0.98
C ILE A 7 -4.45 15.55 -0.29
N LEU A 8 -5.58 15.25 -0.95
CA LEU A 8 -5.58 14.53 -2.22
C LEU A 8 -4.86 15.31 -3.32
N VAL A 9 -5.09 16.62 -3.43
CA VAL A 9 -4.36 17.48 -4.38
C VAL A 9 -2.87 17.47 -4.05
N PHE A 10 -2.49 17.59 -2.77
CA PHE A 10 -1.10 17.45 -2.33
C PHE A 10 -0.48 16.11 -2.73
N MET A 11 -1.20 14.99 -2.54
CA MET A 11 -0.75 13.66 -2.92
C MET A 11 -0.56 13.53 -4.45
N ILE A 12 -1.45 14.10 -5.25
CA ILE A 12 -1.32 14.11 -6.72
C ILE A 12 -0.08 14.90 -7.14
N ILE A 13 0.17 16.06 -6.54
CA ILE A 13 1.36 16.87 -6.80
C ILE A 13 2.63 16.11 -6.41
N ALA A 14 2.66 15.49 -5.22
CA ALA A 14 3.78 14.69 -4.76
C ALA A 14 4.05 13.49 -5.68
N ALA A 15 3.01 12.79 -6.14
CA ALA A 15 3.13 11.71 -7.11
C ALA A 15 3.67 12.21 -8.47
N ALA A 16 3.21 13.37 -8.95
CA ALA A 16 3.73 13.97 -10.18
C ALA A 16 5.22 14.34 -10.06
N ILE A 17 5.64 14.89 -8.92
CA ILE A 17 7.06 15.18 -8.63
C ILE A 17 7.87 13.88 -8.59
N ALA A 18 7.35 12.82 -7.97
CA ALA A 18 8.02 11.52 -7.89
C ALA A 18 8.31 10.93 -9.27
N ILE A 19 7.42 11.13 -10.25
CA ILE A 19 7.58 10.70 -11.64
C ILE A 19 8.55 11.62 -12.40
N GLY A 20 8.47 12.93 -12.17
CA GLY A 20 9.24 13.94 -12.91
C GLY A 20 10.69 14.12 -12.47
N THR A 21 11.04 13.71 -11.24
CA THR A 21 12.40 13.86 -10.72
C THR A 21 13.36 12.82 -11.32
N ALA A 22 14.53 13.30 -11.75
CA ALA A 22 15.62 12.44 -12.20
C ALA A 22 16.38 11.78 -11.04
N ASP A 23 16.32 12.38 -9.84
CA ASP A 23 16.95 11.84 -8.64
C ASP A 23 16.04 10.79 -7.99
N LEU A 24 16.59 9.59 -7.82
CA LEU A 24 15.90 8.46 -7.22
C LEU A 24 15.63 8.69 -5.74
N LEU A 25 16.53 9.34 -5.01
CA LEU A 25 16.30 9.66 -3.60
C LEU A 25 15.15 10.66 -3.47
N GLY A 26 15.17 11.73 -4.28
CA GLY A 26 14.05 12.66 -4.39
C GLY A 26 12.71 11.99 -4.76
N SER A 27 12.72 11.01 -5.67
CA SER A 27 11.52 10.25 -6.06
C SER A 27 10.95 9.46 -4.88
N VAL A 28 11.82 8.80 -4.13
CA VAL A 28 11.44 7.99 -2.97
C VAL A 28 10.88 8.86 -1.85
N VAL A 29 11.49 10.00 -1.58
CA VAL A 29 10.97 10.96 -0.58
C VAL A 29 9.60 11.52 -1.02
N ALA A 30 9.42 11.81 -2.30
CA ALA A 30 8.14 12.28 -2.83
C ALA A 30 7.03 11.21 -2.73
N ILE A 31 7.34 9.93 -2.94
CA ILE A 31 6.42 8.81 -2.67
C ILE A 31 6.08 8.74 -1.16
N GLY A 32 7.08 8.95 -0.30
CA GLY A 32 6.87 9.04 1.15
C GLY A 32 5.86 10.10 1.56
N ALA A 33 5.87 11.26 0.90
CA ALA A 33 4.89 12.30 1.13
C ALA A 33 3.45 11.85 0.76
N VAL A 34 3.29 11.04 -0.29
CA VAL A 34 1.99 10.45 -0.66
C VAL A 34 1.49 9.52 0.43
N GLY A 35 2.35 8.63 0.95
CA GLY A 35 1.97 7.68 1.99
C GLY A 35 1.66 8.34 3.34
N LEU A 36 2.40 9.37 3.72
CA LEU A 36 2.09 10.19 4.90
C LEU A 36 0.76 10.93 4.73
N GLY A 37 0.51 11.50 3.54
CA GLY A 37 -0.79 12.09 3.20
C GLY A 37 -1.94 11.10 3.36
N LEU A 38 -1.76 9.86 2.89
CA LEU A 38 -2.75 8.80 3.02
C LEU A 38 -3.03 8.43 4.50
N SER A 39 -2.00 8.37 5.35
CA SER A 39 -2.18 8.13 6.80
C SER A 39 -3.02 9.23 7.45
N ILE A 40 -2.80 10.50 7.08
CA ILE A 40 -3.63 11.62 7.56
C ILE A 40 -5.08 11.49 7.05
N VAL A 41 -5.28 11.09 5.79
CA VAL A 41 -6.64 10.83 5.26
C VAL A 41 -7.34 9.74 6.08
N PHE A 42 -6.66 8.65 6.45
CA PHE A 42 -7.25 7.62 7.31
C PHE A 42 -7.65 8.14 8.69
N LEU A 43 -6.85 9.02 9.31
CA LEU A 43 -7.23 9.67 10.57
C LEU A 43 -8.47 10.56 10.40
N LEU A 44 -8.54 11.34 9.31
CA LEU A 44 -9.70 12.18 9.01
C LEU A 44 -10.97 11.36 8.72
N LEU A 45 -10.81 10.15 8.19
CA LEU A 45 -11.88 9.17 7.98
C LEU A 45 -12.20 8.33 9.22
N GLN A 46 -11.64 8.67 10.38
CA GLN A 46 -11.85 7.96 11.66
C GLN A 46 -11.43 6.49 11.61
N SER A 47 -10.39 6.17 10.83
CA SER A 47 -9.80 4.84 10.75
C SER A 47 -8.39 4.83 11.36
N PRO A 48 -8.26 4.85 12.70
CA PRO A 48 -6.96 4.94 13.37
C PRO A 48 -6.09 3.69 13.15
N ASP A 49 -6.69 2.50 13.09
CA ASP A 49 -5.95 1.24 12.85
C ASP A 49 -5.26 1.27 11.47
N LEU A 50 -5.96 1.73 10.42
CA LEU A 50 -5.38 1.87 9.08
C LEU A 50 -4.34 2.98 9.03
N ALA A 51 -4.53 4.08 9.75
CA ALA A 51 -3.57 5.18 9.78
C ALA A 51 -2.22 4.75 10.37
N ILE A 52 -2.23 4.03 11.49
CA ILE A 52 -1.02 3.52 12.14
C ILE A 52 -0.34 2.49 11.25
N LEU A 53 -1.10 1.55 10.68
CA LEU A 53 -0.56 0.54 9.77
C LEU A 53 0.10 1.18 8.54
N GLN A 54 -0.58 2.14 7.91
CA GLN A 54 -0.05 2.87 6.76
C GLN A 54 1.26 3.58 7.11
N LEU A 55 1.32 4.25 8.26
CA LEU A 55 2.52 4.97 8.70
C LEU A 55 3.70 4.02 8.91
N VAL A 56 3.49 2.88 9.56
CA VAL A 56 4.54 1.88 9.80
C VAL A 56 5.04 1.30 8.48
N VAL A 57 4.12 0.90 7.59
CA VAL A 57 4.48 0.35 6.27
C VAL A 57 5.22 1.38 5.44
N GLU A 58 4.81 2.66 5.48
CA GLU A 58 5.46 3.73 4.72
C GLU A 58 6.90 3.94 5.20
N ILE A 59 7.12 4.06 6.51
CA ILE A 59 8.46 4.26 7.07
C ILE A 59 9.38 3.07 6.75
N LEU A 60 8.90 1.83 6.92
CA LEU A 60 9.71 0.64 6.63
C LEU A 60 10.04 0.55 5.13
N SER A 61 9.05 0.79 4.27
CA SER A 61 9.23 0.81 2.82
C SER A 61 10.24 1.88 2.39
N LEU A 62 10.14 3.09 2.93
CA LEU A 62 11.08 4.18 2.66
C LEU A 62 12.51 3.81 3.06
N VAL A 63 12.71 3.28 4.27
CA VAL A 63 14.05 2.86 4.74
C VAL A 63 14.64 1.79 3.82
N ILE A 64 13.84 0.79 3.43
CA ILE A 64 14.28 -0.30 2.54
C ILE A 64 14.64 0.25 1.15
N ILE A 65 13.78 1.10 0.56
CA ILE A 65 14.00 1.62 -0.78
C ILE A 65 15.16 2.61 -0.81
N ILE A 66 15.32 3.49 0.19
CA ILE A 66 16.48 4.39 0.31
C ILE A 66 17.78 3.57 0.37
N ARG A 67 17.81 2.51 1.19
CA ARG A 67 18.96 1.59 1.24
C ARG A 67 19.22 0.92 -0.11
N ALA A 68 18.18 0.50 -0.82
CA ALA A 68 18.31 -0.13 -2.14
C ALA A 68 18.82 0.86 -3.22
N VAL A 69 18.37 2.11 -3.19
CA VAL A 69 18.81 3.16 -4.13
C VAL A 69 20.30 3.48 -3.95
N GLY A 70 20.80 3.46 -2.71
CA GLY A 70 22.22 3.69 -2.40
C GLY A 70 23.19 2.64 -2.95
N ILE A 71 22.70 1.50 -3.47
CA ILE A 71 23.50 0.36 -3.94
C ILE A 71 23.60 0.33 -5.48
N LYS A 72 23.17 1.38 -6.21
CA LYS A 72 23.09 1.31 -7.68
C LYS A 72 24.44 1.37 -8.41
N ASP A 73 24.76 0.27 -9.10
CA ASP A 73 25.53 0.28 -10.34
C ASP A 73 24.68 0.84 -11.49
N LYS A 74 25.28 1.71 -12.34
CA LYS A 74 24.62 2.32 -13.50
C LYS A 74 24.37 1.28 -14.60
N VAL A 75 23.30 0.49 -14.48
CA VAL A 75 22.89 -0.41 -15.57
C VAL A 75 22.19 0.41 -16.66
N ASN A 76 22.82 0.47 -17.83
CA ASN A 76 22.36 1.26 -18.97
C ASN A 76 21.23 0.51 -19.72
N VAL A 77 20.00 0.60 -19.20
CA VAL A 77 18.81 -0.06 -19.79
C VAL A 77 18.27 0.78 -20.95
N ARG A 78 18.98 0.81 -22.08
CA ARG A 78 18.57 1.59 -23.27
C ARG A 78 17.70 0.80 -24.25
N GLU A 79 17.78 -0.53 -24.27
CA GLU A 79 17.18 -1.34 -25.36
C GLU A 79 15.78 -1.91 -25.09
N ARG A 80 15.29 -1.96 -23.84
CA ARG A 80 13.96 -2.53 -23.51
C ARG A 80 12.87 -1.50 -23.17
N ARG A 81 13.15 -0.20 -23.30
CA ARG A 81 12.22 0.86 -22.87
C ARG A 81 10.91 0.88 -23.66
N PHE A 82 10.95 0.78 -24.98
CA PHE A 82 9.73 0.94 -25.79
C PHE A 82 8.67 -0.14 -25.51
N ILE A 83 9.06 -1.42 -25.53
CA ILE A 83 8.13 -2.53 -25.25
C ILE A 83 7.63 -2.46 -23.82
N ALA A 84 8.51 -2.24 -22.84
CA ALA A 84 8.12 -2.14 -21.44
C ALA A 84 7.17 -0.96 -21.18
N THR A 85 7.43 0.20 -21.80
CA THR A 85 6.57 1.39 -21.69
C THR A 85 5.21 1.14 -22.36
N THR A 86 5.17 0.57 -23.57
CA THR A 86 3.93 0.25 -24.26
C THR A 86 3.07 -0.74 -23.47
N ILE A 87 3.68 -1.82 -22.96
CA ILE A 87 2.98 -2.79 -22.10
C ILE A 87 2.45 -2.09 -20.84
N SER A 88 3.26 -1.25 -20.20
CA SER A 88 2.84 -0.53 -18.98
C SER A 88 1.66 0.39 -19.24
N ILE A 89 1.64 1.11 -20.37
CA ILE A 89 0.53 1.99 -20.77
C ILE A 89 -0.74 1.17 -21.03
N ILE A 90 -0.63 0.04 -21.73
CA ILE A 90 -1.78 -0.85 -21.98
C ILE A 90 -2.34 -1.37 -20.66
N LEU A 91 -1.49 -1.89 -19.78
CA LEU A 91 -1.90 -2.38 -18.46
C LEU A 91 -2.53 -1.27 -17.61
N MET A 92 -2.00 -0.05 -17.65
CA MET A 92 -2.58 1.10 -16.98
C MET A 92 -3.96 1.44 -17.55
N GLY A 93 -4.14 1.42 -18.87
CA GLY A 93 -5.43 1.65 -19.52
C GLY A 93 -6.48 0.61 -19.12
N ILE A 94 -6.08 -0.67 -19.10
CA ILE A 94 -6.93 -1.77 -18.63
C ILE A 94 -7.32 -1.54 -17.16
N PHE A 95 -6.33 -1.28 -16.30
CA PHE A 95 -6.55 -1.03 -14.88
C PHE A 95 -7.51 0.14 -14.65
N LEU A 96 -7.29 1.28 -15.31
CA LEU A 96 -8.15 2.46 -15.18
C LEU A 96 -9.57 2.20 -15.68
N THR A 97 -9.74 1.39 -16.72
CA THR A 97 -11.06 1.00 -17.23
C THR A 97 -11.81 0.18 -16.19
N PHE A 98 -11.19 -0.88 -15.65
CA PHE A 98 -11.80 -1.70 -14.59
C PHE A 98 -12.04 -0.89 -13.31
N ALA A 99 -11.10 -0.02 -12.93
CA ALA A 99 -11.27 0.86 -11.77
C ALA A 99 -12.47 1.81 -11.96
N ASN A 100 -12.67 2.35 -13.16
CA ASN A 100 -13.81 3.20 -13.45
C ASN A 100 -15.13 2.42 -13.35
N ILE A 101 -15.20 1.23 -13.95
CA ILE A 101 -16.38 0.35 -13.84
C ILE A 101 -16.70 0.04 -12.37
N ALA A 102 -15.69 -0.35 -11.59
CA ALA A 102 -15.86 -0.62 -10.17
C ALA A 102 -16.32 0.61 -9.38
N LEU A 103 -15.80 1.80 -9.69
CA LEU A 103 -16.20 3.05 -9.05
C LEU A 103 -17.67 3.42 -9.34
N LEU A 104 -18.22 3.03 -10.48
CA LEU A 104 -19.63 3.24 -10.82
C LEU A 104 -20.57 2.36 -9.97
N GLU A 105 -20.10 1.21 -9.47
CA GLU A 105 -20.87 0.31 -8.60
C GLU A 105 -20.78 0.68 -7.10
N ILE A 106 -19.78 1.46 -6.71
CA ILE A 106 -19.60 1.91 -5.34
C ILE A 106 -20.60 3.03 -5.05
N PRO A 107 -21.33 2.97 -3.92
CA PRO A 107 -22.28 4.02 -3.55
C PRO A 107 -21.55 5.35 -3.34
N GLY A 108 -22.30 6.45 -3.45
CA GLY A 108 -21.76 7.79 -3.22
C GLY A 108 -21.00 7.89 -1.90
N PHE A 109 -19.95 8.71 -1.88
CA PHE A 109 -19.14 8.89 -0.68
C PHE A 109 -20.03 9.27 0.53
N GLY A 110 -19.85 8.58 1.65
CA GLY A 110 -20.66 8.77 2.87
C GLY A 110 -21.95 7.93 2.92
N THR A 111 -22.24 7.10 1.90
CA THR A 111 -23.39 6.18 1.90
C THR A 111 -22.95 4.71 1.90
N PRO A 112 -22.46 4.18 3.03
CA PRO A 112 -21.91 2.81 3.06
C PRO A 112 -23.00 1.75 2.87
N ILE A 113 -22.71 0.72 2.07
CA ILE A 113 -23.56 -0.48 2.01
C ILE A 113 -23.32 -1.29 3.29
N MET A 114 -24.18 -1.11 4.29
CA MET A 114 -24.03 -1.73 5.61
C MET A 114 -24.55 -3.18 5.70
N LYS A 115 -24.67 -3.92 4.60
CA LYS A 115 -25.33 -5.24 4.57
C LYS A 115 -24.80 -6.24 5.62
N ILE A 116 -23.49 -6.34 5.76
CA ILE A 116 -22.83 -7.16 6.79
C ILE A 116 -22.24 -6.28 7.89
N GLY A 117 -21.79 -5.07 7.54
CA GLY A 117 -21.20 -4.13 8.51
C GLY A 117 -22.13 -3.79 9.67
N SER A 118 -23.45 -3.71 9.45
CA SER A 118 -24.42 -3.47 10.54
C SER A 118 -24.46 -4.62 11.56
N GLU A 119 -24.31 -5.86 11.09
CA GLU A 119 -24.31 -7.05 11.94
C GLU A 119 -23.04 -7.08 12.82
N TYR A 120 -21.87 -6.78 12.22
CA TYR A 120 -20.62 -6.65 12.97
C TYR A 120 -20.70 -5.55 14.03
N LEU A 121 -21.25 -4.38 13.70
CA LEU A 121 -21.40 -3.28 14.66
C LEU A 121 -22.37 -3.62 15.80
N LYS A 122 -23.46 -4.34 15.49
CA LYS A 122 -24.49 -4.67 16.49
C LYS A 122 -24.08 -5.81 17.41
N ASN A 123 -23.52 -6.89 16.84
CA ASN A 123 -23.30 -8.14 17.54
C ASN A 123 -21.81 -8.49 17.75
N GLY A 124 -20.89 -7.71 17.19
CA GLY A 124 -19.45 -7.99 17.23
C GLY A 124 -18.91 -8.17 18.65
N PHE A 125 -19.25 -7.26 19.57
CA PHE A 125 -18.82 -7.39 20.96
C PHE A 125 -19.44 -8.59 21.66
N VAL A 126 -20.74 -8.86 21.42
CA VAL A 126 -21.46 -9.98 22.06
C VAL A 126 -20.91 -11.33 21.59
N GLN A 127 -20.55 -11.45 20.32
CA GLN A 127 -20.08 -12.70 19.73
C GLN A 127 -18.59 -12.97 20.01
N THR A 128 -17.77 -11.92 20.10
CA THR A 128 -16.29 -12.07 20.20
C THR A 128 -15.71 -11.66 21.55
N GLY A 129 -16.43 -10.86 22.35
CA GLY A 129 -15.92 -10.24 23.57
C GLY A 129 -14.89 -9.13 23.35
N VAL A 130 -14.57 -8.79 22.09
CA VAL A 130 -13.52 -7.81 21.75
C VAL A 130 -14.13 -6.42 21.54
N PRO A 131 -13.69 -5.38 22.27
CA PRO A 131 -14.26 -4.04 22.15
C PRO A 131 -13.84 -3.30 20.87
N ASN A 132 -12.64 -3.59 20.32
CA ASN A 132 -12.24 -3.04 19.03
C ASN A 132 -12.86 -3.88 17.91
N ILE A 133 -13.82 -3.29 17.19
CA ILE A 133 -14.53 -3.97 16.10
C ILE A 133 -13.61 -4.38 14.94
N VAL A 134 -12.56 -3.61 14.66
CA VAL A 134 -11.60 -3.95 13.59
C VAL A 134 -10.83 -5.21 13.99
N SER A 135 -10.38 -5.30 15.24
CA SER A 135 -9.72 -6.50 15.76
C SER A 135 -10.67 -7.70 15.81
N ALA A 136 -11.93 -7.50 16.23
CA ALA A 136 -12.95 -8.55 16.22
C ALA A 136 -13.18 -9.11 14.79
N ILE A 137 -13.24 -8.24 13.78
CA ILE A 137 -13.40 -8.67 12.38
C ILE A 137 -12.18 -9.47 11.92
N ILE A 138 -10.97 -8.97 12.13
CA ILE A 138 -9.75 -9.58 11.59
C ILE A 138 -9.39 -10.89 12.30
N LEU A 139 -9.58 -10.96 13.62
CA LEU A 139 -9.14 -12.10 14.44
C LEU A 139 -10.23 -13.15 14.71
N ASP A 140 -11.51 -12.81 14.53
CA ASP A 140 -12.62 -13.71 14.79
C ASP A 140 -13.39 -14.00 13.48
N TYR A 141 -14.22 -13.05 13.03
CA TYR A 141 -15.08 -13.24 11.84
C TYR A 141 -14.33 -13.61 10.56
N ARG A 142 -13.12 -13.06 10.38
CA ARG A 142 -12.28 -13.26 9.20
C ARG A 142 -10.88 -13.79 9.56
N ALA A 143 -10.78 -14.56 10.64
CA ALA A 143 -9.52 -15.13 11.12
C ALA A 143 -8.75 -15.91 10.04
N PHE A 144 -9.45 -16.65 9.17
CA PHE A 144 -8.83 -17.42 8.09
C PHE A 144 -8.15 -16.54 7.03
N ASP A 145 -8.73 -15.38 6.72
CA ASP A 145 -8.12 -14.42 5.79
C ASP A 145 -6.84 -13.83 6.40
N MET A 146 -6.88 -13.49 7.69
CA MET A 146 -5.69 -13.02 8.41
C MET A 146 -4.59 -14.09 8.49
N LEU A 147 -4.97 -15.35 8.74
CA LEU A 147 -4.01 -16.46 8.76
C LEU A 147 -3.31 -16.62 7.40
N ALA A 148 -4.04 -16.50 6.30
CA ALA A 148 -3.47 -16.56 4.95
C ALA A 148 -2.53 -15.38 4.68
N GLN A 149 -2.91 -14.17 5.07
CA GLN A 149 -2.07 -12.97 4.90
C GLN A 149 -0.76 -13.08 5.70
N VAL A 150 -0.83 -13.49 6.97
CA VAL A 150 0.36 -13.70 7.81
C VAL A 150 1.25 -14.81 7.25
N SER A 151 0.67 -15.89 6.73
CA SER A 151 1.42 -16.98 6.10
C SER A 151 2.21 -16.50 4.88
N ILE A 152 1.61 -15.66 4.03
CA ILE A 152 2.27 -15.08 2.85
C ILE A 152 3.40 -14.12 3.27
N ALA A 153 3.15 -13.28 4.29
CA ALA A 153 4.18 -12.39 4.83
C ALA A 153 5.38 -13.18 5.38
N PHE A 154 5.11 -14.26 6.14
CA PHE A 154 6.13 -15.16 6.65
C PHE A 154 6.94 -15.83 5.53
N ALA A 155 6.27 -16.36 4.51
CA ALA A 155 6.92 -16.95 3.34
C ALA A 155 7.80 -15.93 2.60
N SER A 156 7.34 -14.68 2.49
CA SER A 156 8.10 -13.58 1.87
C SER A 156 9.38 -13.25 2.65
N ILE A 157 9.30 -13.20 3.98
CA ILE A 157 10.47 -13.00 4.85
C ILE A 157 11.48 -14.13 4.67
N ILE A 158 11.03 -15.39 4.67
CA ILE A 158 11.91 -16.55 4.43
C ILE A 158 12.58 -16.45 3.06
N ALA A 159 11.83 -16.11 2.01
CA ALA A 159 12.37 -15.96 0.66
C ALA A 159 13.47 -14.90 0.59
N VAL A 160 13.26 -13.74 1.23
CA VAL A 160 14.28 -12.68 1.32
C VAL A 160 15.52 -13.16 2.08
N LEU A 161 15.36 -13.85 3.21
CA LEU A 161 16.47 -14.41 3.98
C LEU A 161 17.28 -15.43 3.18
N MET A 162 16.63 -16.28 2.39
CA MET A 162 17.30 -17.23 1.50
C MET A 162 18.13 -16.53 0.41
N ILE A 163 17.60 -15.47 -0.20
CA ILE A 163 18.30 -14.68 -1.23
C ILE A 163 19.55 -14.01 -0.64
N ILE A 164 19.41 -13.37 0.53
CA ILE A 164 20.53 -12.67 1.19
C ILE A 164 21.61 -13.67 1.58
N ARG A 165 21.24 -14.84 2.15
CA ARG A 165 22.19 -15.87 2.57
C ARG A 165 23.00 -16.44 1.40
N LYS A 166 22.37 -16.66 0.24
CA LYS A 166 23.06 -17.17 -0.96
C LYS A 166 24.12 -16.20 -1.49
N LYS A 167 23.90 -14.88 -1.36
CA LYS A 167 24.84 -13.86 -1.83
C LYS A 167 26.13 -13.84 -0.99
N VAL A 168 26.01 -13.95 0.35
CA VAL A 168 27.15 -13.99 1.28
C VAL A 168 28.07 -15.20 1.04
N TYR A 169 27.51 -16.34 0.61
CA TYR A 169 28.32 -17.52 0.31
C TYR A 169 29.17 -17.36 -0.97
N LYS A 170 28.70 -16.54 -1.92
CA LYS A 170 29.38 -16.34 -3.21
C LYS A 170 30.49 -15.28 -3.17
N GLU A 171 30.48 -14.37 -2.20
CA GLU A 171 31.56 -13.40 -1.97
C GLU A 171 32.74 -13.97 -1.14
N LYS A 172 32.57 -15.16 -0.54
CA LYS A 172 33.61 -15.85 0.26
C LYS A 172 34.37 -16.95 -0.49
N GLN A 173 34.05 -17.21 -1.76
CA GLN A 173 34.80 -18.07 -2.68
C GLN A 173 35.51 -17.21 -3.71
#